data_AF-A0A9W7KY05-F1
#
_entry.id   AF-A0A9W7KY05-F1
#
_cell.length_a   1.000
_cell.length_b   1.000
_cell.length_c   1.000
_cell.angle_alpha   90.00
_cell.angle_beta   90.00
_cell.angle_gamma   90.00
#
_symmetry.space_group_name_H-M   'P 1'
#
loop_
_entity.id
_entity.type
_entity.pdbx_description
1 polymer ?
#
loop_
_entity_poly.entity_id
_entity_poly.type
_entity_poly.pdbx_seq_one_letter_code
_entity_poly.pdbx_strand_id
1 'polypeptide(L)'
;MFYPRIFSLFLLLSLTLVNSFHLPSVHSDLATRGHLSASPLDPFSDEISGCLIATNNFFKGLTISPIRNFLERDLQTSPSKPFYTPLETITSPPSTPLIPRPTWLVILASLPTGLIWYGYYKFSIEEELFNMELNETGKVSGAGGYGTLIAFSFSFLICLCLRPINEDISTFFFLAGNVWILGSQVNLYHRINELYESKNLPPPLHAWWALLPPPIDVIVGLRQVHFLAKYAANERGLVWERDLVADWMFPWISSERFTLKEFVREPRRWFFFTGKIKDFEF
;
A
#
# COMPACT_ATOMS: atom_id res chain seq x y z
N MET A 1 -32.10 0.37 -5.87
CA MET A 1 -32.03 -1.09 -5.61
C MET A 1 -30.81 -1.75 -6.31
N PHE A 2 -29.65 -1.09 -6.38
CA PHE A 2 -28.48 -1.51 -7.20
C PHE A 2 -27.24 -1.94 -6.39
N TYR A 3 -27.16 -1.61 -5.10
CA TYR A 3 -26.03 -1.96 -4.23
C TYR A 3 -25.80 -3.47 -3.98
N PRO A 4 -26.82 -4.34 -3.81
CA PRO A 4 -26.56 -5.73 -3.44
C PRO A 4 -25.94 -6.55 -4.58
N ARG A 5 -26.20 -6.19 -5.85
CA ARG A 5 -25.66 -6.89 -7.02
C ARG A 5 -24.19 -6.56 -7.26
N ILE A 6 -23.78 -5.30 -7.08
CA ILE A 6 -22.38 -4.88 -7.21
C ILE A 6 -21.53 -5.50 -6.09
N PHE A 7 -22.05 -5.53 -4.87
CA PHE A 7 -21.38 -6.17 -3.73
C PHE A 7 -21.24 -7.69 -3.95
N SER A 8 -22.28 -8.34 -4.47
CA SER A 8 -22.23 -9.78 -4.79
C SER A 8 -21.24 -10.08 -5.91
N LEU A 9 -21.15 -9.22 -6.93
CA LEU A 9 -20.19 -9.38 -8.03
C LEU A 9 -18.76 -9.17 -7.54
N PHE A 10 -18.52 -8.17 -6.67
CA PHE A 10 -17.23 -7.92 -6.03
C PHE A 10 -16.79 -9.11 -5.16
N LEU A 11 -17.72 -9.69 -4.40
CA LEU A 11 -17.47 -10.87 -3.56
C LEU A 11 -17.20 -12.12 -4.40
N LEU A 12 -17.93 -12.32 -5.50
CA LEU A 12 -17.69 -13.41 -6.45
C LEU A 12 -16.35 -13.26 -7.16
N LEU A 13 -15.99 -12.04 -7.57
CA LEU A 13 -14.73 -11.77 -8.25
C LEU A 13 -13.53 -11.97 -7.32
N SER A 14 -13.61 -11.49 -6.07
CA SER A 14 -12.56 -11.69 -5.08
C SER A 14 -12.37 -13.17 -4.73
N LEU A 15 -13.46 -13.94 -4.62
CA LEU A 15 -13.40 -15.39 -4.43
C LEU A 15 -12.80 -16.14 -5.64
N THR A 16 -13.09 -15.70 -6.87
CA THR A 16 -12.49 -16.31 -8.08
C THR A 16 -11.02 -15.96 -8.28
N LEU A 17 -10.61 -14.75 -7.90
CA LEU A 17 -9.20 -14.33 -7.92
C LEU A 17 -8.39 -15.10 -6.86
N VAL A 18 -8.92 -15.27 -5.64
CA VAL A 18 -8.26 -16.05 -4.58
C VAL A 18 -8.06 -17.52 -4.98
N ASN A 19 -9.01 -18.12 -5.71
CA ASN A 19 -8.86 -19.50 -6.21
C ASN A 19 -7.92 -19.63 -7.42
N SER A 20 -7.61 -18.54 -8.11
CA SER A 20 -6.75 -18.56 -9.31
C SER A 20 -5.27 -18.27 -8.99
N PHE A 21 -4.97 -17.73 -7.80
CA PHE A 21 -3.61 -17.49 -7.31
C PHE A 21 -3.07 -18.72 -6.54
N HIS A 22 -2.93 -19.86 -7.22
CA HIS A 22 -1.90 -20.82 -6.85
C HIS A 22 -0.56 -20.32 -7.44
N LEU A 23 0.05 -19.34 -6.77
CA LEU A 23 1.46 -19.02 -7.01
C LEU A 23 2.28 -20.26 -6.62
N PRO A 24 3.20 -20.74 -7.47
CA PRO A 24 4.11 -21.79 -7.07
C PRO A 24 4.90 -21.32 -5.86
N SER A 25 4.86 -22.09 -4.78
CA SER A 25 5.71 -21.88 -3.61
C SER A 25 7.17 -21.97 -4.04
N VAL A 26 7.85 -20.83 -4.16
CA VAL A 26 9.31 -20.80 -4.26
C VAL A 26 9.85 -21.16 -2.87
N HIS A 27 9.95 -22.47 -2.63
CA HIS A 27 10.68 -22.99 -1.48
C HIS A 27 12.17 -22.73 -1.68
N SER A 28 12.69 -21.80 -0.88
CA SER A 28 13.93 -21.91 -0.11
C SER A 28 14.98 -22.90 -0.61
N ASP A 29 15.98 -22.39 -1.33
CA ASP A 29 17.35 -22.88 -1.28
C ASP A 29 18.29 -21.69 -1.55
N LEU A 30 18.84 -21.10 -0.49
CA LEU A 30 20.28 -20.79 -0.36
C LEU A 30 20.54 -20.06 0.95
N ALA A 31 20.91 -20.82 1.97
CA ALA A 31 21.68 -20.31 3.09
C ALA A 31 23.17 -20.35 2.71
N THR A 32 23.71 -19.30 2.09
CA THR A 32 25.14 -19.00 2.21
C THR A 32 25.44 -17.50 2.10
N ARG A 33 26.05 -16.98 3.16
CA ARG A 33 26.64 -15.66 3.37
C ARG A 33 27.28 -14.98 2.14
N GLY A 34 27.13 -13.65 2.09
CA GLY A 34 28.25 -12.73 1.84
C GLY A 34 28.15 -11.89 0.58
N HIS A 35 28.10 -10.56 0.79
CA HIS A 35 28.10 -9.48 -0.21
C HIS A 35 26.88 -9.42 -1.14
N LEU A 36 26.24 -8.24 -1.16
CA LEU A 36 25.34 -7.78 -2.22
C LEU A 36 26.08 -7.85 -3.57
N SER A 37 26.10 -9.03 -4.16
CA SER A 37 26.52 -9.28 -5.52
C SER A 37 25.25 -9.46 -6.34
N ALA A 38 25.12 -8.65 -7.38
CA ALA A 38 24.00 -8.69 -8.31
C ALA A 38 23.71 -10.14 -8.70
N SER A 39 22.53 -10.65 -8.29
CA SER A 39 22.03 -11.93 -8.78
C SER A 39 21.87 -11.87 -10.31
N PRO A 40 21.96 -13.03 -11.00
CA PRO A 40 21.94 -13.07 -12.45
C PRO A 40 20.69 -12.40 -12.99
N LEU A 41 20.86 -11.54 -14.01
CA LEU A 41 19.81 -10.81 -14.70
C LEU A 41 18.69 -11.76 -15.14
N ASP A 42 17.55 -11.72 -14.44
CA ASP A 42 16.30 -12.29 -14.93
C ASP A 42 15.70 -11.31 -15.95
N PRO A 43 15.77 -11.59 -17.26
CA PRO A 43 15.32 -10.65 -18.29
C PRO A 43 13.82 -10.33 -18.16
N PHE A 44 13.02 -11.25 -17.62
CA PHE A 44 11.60 -11.01 -17.39
C PHE A 44 11.36 -9.95 -16.30
N SER A 45 12.20 -9.94 -15.26
CA SER A 45 12.16 -8.90 -14.21
C SER A 45 12.52 -7.52 -14.75
N ASP A 46 13.42 -7.45 -15.73
CA ASP A 46 13.85 -6.19 -16.36
C ASP A 46 12.76 -5.62 -17.27
N GLU A 47 12.08 -6.48 -18.03
CA GLU A 47 10.96 -6.06 -18.87
C GLU A 47 9.78 -5.53 -18.03
N ILE A 48 9.43 -6.21 -16.93
CA ILE A 48 8.37 -5.77 -16.02
C ILE A 48 8.75 -4.42 -15.39
N SER A 49 9.96 -4.30 -14.86
CA SER A 49 10.46 -3.04 -14.29
C SER A 49 10.40 -1.90 -15.33
N GLY A 50 10.85 -2.15 -16.56
CA GLY A 50 10.76 -1.19 -17.66
C GLY A 50 9.32 -0.77 -17.97
N CYS A 51 8.38 -1.71 -17.98
CA CYS A 51 6.96 -1.44 -18.16
C CYS A 51 6.38 -0.56 -17.03
N LEU A 52 6.74 -0.85 -15.78
CA LEU A 52 6.28 -0.07 -14.61
C LEU A 52 6.82 1.35 -14.63
N ILE A 53 8.11 1.53 -14.98
CA ILE A 53 8.73 2.86 -15.17
C ILE A 53 8.03 3.61 -16.30
N ALA A 54 7.81 2.95 -17.44
CA ALA A 54 7.11 3.56 -18.58
C ALA A 54 5.68 3.98 -18.21
N THR A 55 4.98 3.14 -17.45
CA THR A 55 3.62 3.42 -16.95
C THR A 55 3.61 4.63 -16.02
N ASN A 56 4.52 4.69 -15.05
CA ASN A 56 4.66 5.86 -14.16
C ASN A 56 4.89 7.14 -14.97
N ASN A 57 5.86 7.11 -15.88
CA ASN A 57 6.23 8.24 -16.73
C ASN A 57 5.09 8.70 -17.65
N PHE A 58 4.33 7.76 -18.20
CA PHE A 58 3.16 8.04 -19.02
C PHE A 58 2.10 8.83 -18.25
N PHE A 59 1.69 8.34 -17.08
CA PHE A 59 0.67 9.03 -16.26
C PHE A 59 1.19 10.33 -15.63
N LYS A 60 2.49 10.41 -15.33
CA LYS A 60 3.16 11.65 -14.96
C LYS A 60 3.12 12.70 -16.08
N GLY A 61 3.29 12.27 -17.34
CA GLY A 61 3.16 13.11 -18.52
C GLY A 61 1.74 13.64 -18.75
N LEU A 62 0.73 12.84 -18.41
CA LEU A 62 -0.69 13.23 -18.49
C LEU A 62 -1.15 14.14 -17.34
N THR A 63 -0.36 14.25 -16.27
CA THR A 63 -0.71 15.07 -15.12
C THR A 63 -0.44 16.55 -15.42
N ILE A 64 -1.45 17.40 -15.24
CA ILE A 64 -1.33 18.84 -15.49
C ILE A 64 -0.27 19.50 -14.59
N SER A 65 0.44 20.50 -15.13
CA SER A 65 1.57 21.16 -14.46
C SER A 65 1.30 21.62 -13.03
N PRO A 66 0.14 22.23 -12.68
CA PRO A 66 -0.10 22.66 -11.30
C PRO A 66 -0.10 21.50 -10.29
N ILE A 67 -0.71 20.37 -10.67
CA ILE A 67 -0.78 19.17 -9.83
C ILE A 67 0.60 18.53 -9.75
N ARG A 68 1.27 18.36 -10.89
CA ARG A 68 2.63 17.80 -10.93
C ARG A 68 3.61 18.62 -10.08
N ASN A 69 3.59 19.95 -10.20
CA ASN A 69 4.45 20.83 -9.41
C ASN A 69 4.15 20.80 -7.91
N PHE A 70 2.91 20.48 -7.52
CA PHE A 70 2.54 20.25 -6.12
C PHE A 70 3.08 18.91 -5.62
N LEU A 71 2.95 17.85 -6.42
CA LEU A 71 3.37 16.49 -6.09
C LEU A 71 4.90 16.31 -6.10
N GLU A 72 5.64 17.11 -6.86
CA GLU A 72 7.10 16.94 -7.03
C GLU A 72 7.95 17.89 -6.18
N ARG A 73 7.33 18.77 -5.39
CA ARG A 73 8.00 19.93 -4.78
C ARG A 73 9.23 19.59 -3.92
N ASP A 74 9.31 18.39 -3.34
CA ASP A 74 10.40 17.98 -2.43
C ASP A 74 11.11 16.66 -2.82
N LEU A 75 10.92 16.13 -4.03
CA LEU A 75 11.65 14.94 -4.49
C LEU A 75 13.18 15.17 -4.59
N GLN A 76 13.63 16.42 -4.54
CA GLN A 76 15.03 16.82 -4.75
C GLN A 76 15.78 17.22 -3.47
N THR A 77 15.11 17.30 -2.32
CA THR A 77 15.73 17.77 -1.07
C THR A 77 15.42 16.82 0.07
N SER A 78 16.42 16.02 0.46
CA SER A 78 16.40 15.28 1.73
C SER A 78 16.10 16.27 2.85
N PRO A 79 14.98 16.15 3.57
CA PRO A 79 14.64 17.16 4.55
C PRO A 79 15.59 17.04 5.73
N SER A 80 16.47 18.04 5.84
CA SER A 80 17.54 18.17 6.83
C SER A 80 17.05 18.45 8.25
N LYS A 81 15.72 18.50 8.47
CA LYS A 81 15.12 18.84 9.75
C LYS A 81 14.30 17.68 10.32
N PRO A 82 14.54 17.28 11.59
CA PRO A 82 13.72 16.30 12.27
C PRO A 82 12.42 17.00 12.71
N PHE A 83 11.29 16.45 12.27
CA PHE A 83 9.92 16.89 12.55
C PHE A 83 9.43 18.16 11.85
N TYR A 84 8.64 17.86 10.82
CA TYR A 84 7.48 18.60 10.38
C TYR A 84 6.37 18.49 11.43
N THR A 85 5.67 19.57 11.74
CA THR A 85 4.41 19.54 12.49
C THR A 85 3.41 18.55 11.86
N PRO A 86 2.38 18.04 12.57
CA PRO A 86 1.43 17.07 12.01
C PRO A 86 0.84 17.49 10.65
N LEU A 87 0.57 18.79 10.48
CA LEU A 87 0.10 19.34 9.21
C LEU A 87 1.17 19.25 8.13
N GLU A 88 2.40 19.66 8.42
CA GLU A 88 3.49 19.58 7.47
C GLU A 88 3.84 18.13 7.09
N THR A 89 3.80 17.18 8.04
CA THR A 89 3.99 15.73 7.76
C THR A 89 2.93 15.18 6.82
N ILE A 90 1.70 15.69 6.93
CA ILE A 90 0.60 15.16 6.15
C ILE A 90 0.50 15.79 4.76
N THR A 91 0.99 17.03 4.61
CA THR A 91 1.06 17.76 3.34
C THR A 91 2.41 17.60 2.63
N SER A 92 3.38 16.94 3.25
CA SER A 92 4.73 16.80 2.68
C SER A 92 4.67 15.94 1.42
N PRO A 93 5.29 16.39 0.30
CA PRO A 93 5.40 15.61 -0.92
C PRO A 93 6.12 14.27 -0.69
N PRO A 94 6.06 13.36 -1.68
CA PRO A 94 6.93 12.19 -1.70
C PRO A 94 8.40 12.61 -1.60
N SER A 95 9.17 11.96 -0.73
CA SER A 95 10.62 12.18 -0.59
C SER A 95 11.39 10.90 -0.28
N THR A 96 12.68 10.86 -0.59
CA THR A 96 13.60 9.79 -0.20
C THR A 96 14.62 10.33 0.82
N PRO A 97 14.78 9.71 2.02
CA PRO A 97 14.13 8.49 2.51
C PRO A 97 12.64 8.69 2.87
N LEU A 98 11.87 7.60 3.03
CA LEU A 98 10.40 7.66 3.26
C LEU A 98 10.02 8.59 4.43
N ILE A 99 8.88 9.27 4.32
CA ILE A 99 8.36 10.11 5.41
C ILE A 99 7.43 9.28 6.32
N PRO A 100 7.70 9.20 7.63
CA PRO A 100 6.85 8.48 8.57
C PRO A 100 5.52 9.21 8.74
N ARG A 101 4.45 8.65 8.20
CA ARG A 101 3.07 9.16 8.31
C ARG A 101 2.27 8.24 9.23
N PRO A 102 2.15 8.54 10.53
CA PRO A 102 1.53 7.62 11.50
C PRO A 102 0.04 7.43 11.21
N THR A 103 -0.51 6.28 11.62
CA THR A 103 -1.87 5.84 11.26
C THR A 103 -2.92 6.80 11.77
N TRP A 104 -2.78 7.30 12.99
CA TRP A 104 -3.69 8.28 13.57
C TRP A 104 -3.81 9.54 12.70
N LEU A 105 -2.69 10.01 12.14
CA LEU A 105 -2.64 11.22 11.34
C LEU A 105 -3.33 10.99 9.98
N VAL A 106 -3.06 9.84 9.35
CA VAL A 106 -3.72 9.45 8.10
C VAL A 106 -5.23 9.32 8.31
N ILE A 107 -5.70 8.68 9.38
CA ILE A 107 -7.14 8.55 9.68
C ILE A 107 -7.76 9.92 9.94
N LEU A 108 -7.12 10.75 10.77
CA LEU A 108 -7.63 12.07 11.16
C LEU A 108 -7.90 12.95 9.94
N ALA A 109 -7.04 12.90 8.92
CA ALA A 109 -7.26 13.68 7.70
C ALA A 109 -8.17 12.98 6.69
N SER A 110 -8.16 11.64 6.65
CA SER A 110 -8.94 10.89 5.66
C SER A 110 -10.43 10.89 5.96
N LEU A 111 -10.84 10.81 7.24
CA LEU A 111 -12.25 10.81 7.62
C LEU A 111 -12.99 12.10 7.21
N PRO A 112 -12.54 13.32 7.58
CA PRO A 112 -13.24 14.56 7.22
C PRO A 112 -13.16 14.87 5.72
N THR A 113 -12.17 14.34 5.01
CA THR A 113 -11.99 14.57 3.56
C THR A 113 -12.60 13.47 2.69
N GLY A 114 -13.32 12.50 3.26
CA GLY A 114 -13.94 11.42 2.49
C GLY A 114 -12.93 10.55 1.73
N LEU A 115 -11.80 10.21 2.37
CA LEU A 115 -10.69 9.42 1.82
C LEU A 115 -9.82 10.11 0.76
N ILE A 116 -10.07 11.38 0.43
CA ILE A 116 -9.19 12.13 -0.48
C ILE A 116 -7.75 12.13 0.07
N TRP A 117 -7.60 12.37 1.38
CA TRP A 117 -6.27 12.38 1.98
C TRP A 117 -5.61 11.00 2.04
N TYR A 118 -6.41 9.94 2.15
CA TYR A 118 -5.91 8.58 2.03
C TYR A 118 -5.37 8.30 0.62
N GLY A 119 -6.06 8.80 -0.41
CA GLY A 119 -5.57 8.78 -1.79
C GLY A 119 -4.22 9.49 -1.92
N TYR A 120 -4.09 10.70 -1.37
CA TYR A 120 -2.79 11.40 -1.36
C TYR A 120 -1.70 10.61 -0.64
N TYR A 121 -2.00 10.06 0.55
CA TYR A 121 -1.08 9.18 1.26
C TYR A 121 -0.63 7.99 0.41
N LYS A 122 -1.57 7.32 -0.27
CA LYS A 122 -1.30 6.18 -1.18
C LYS A 122 -0.41 6.57 -2.33
N PHE A 123 -0.69 7.71 -2.96
CA PHE A 123 0.16 8.26 -4.00
C PHE A 123 1.59 8.45 -3.48
N SER A 124 1.74 9.09 -2.31
CA SER A 124 3.05 9.43 -1.78
C SER A 124 3.88 8.21 -1.45
N ILE A 125 3.33 7.20 -0.77
CA ILE A 125 4.11 6.01 -0.41
C ILE A 125 4.55 5.19 -1.64
N GLU A 126 3.68 5.09 -2.66
CA GLU A 126 4.00 4.36 -3.89
C GLU A 126 5.12 5.05 -4.64
N GLU A 127 5.07 6.39 -4.71
CA GLU A 127 6.10 7.21 -5.35
C GLU A 127 7.41 7.25 -4.55
N GLU A 128 7.36 7.29 -3.22
CA GLU A 128 8.56 7.20 -2.37
C GLU A 128 9.28 5.87 -2.55
N LEU A 129 8.54 4.75 -2.52
CA LEU A 129 9.11 3.42 -2.72
C LEU A 129 9.62 3.22 -4.15
N PHE A 130 8.90 3.73 -5.16
CA PHE A 130 9.33 3.72 -6.55
C PHE A 130 10.69 4.41 -6.73
N ASN A 131 10.83 5.62 -6.19
CA ASN A 131 12.08 6.38 -6.29
C ASN A 131 13.21 5.75 -5.45
N MET A 132 12.90 5.17 -4.29
CA MET A 132 13.87 4.42 -3.48
C MET A 132 14.45 3.23 -4.26
N GLU A 133 13.60 2.35 -4.78
CA GLU A 133 14.01 1.17 -5.54
C GLU A 133 14.82 1.54 -6.79
N LEU A 134 14.35 2.56 -7.52
CA LEU A 134 15.01 3.06 -8.72
C LEU A 134 16.41 3.60 -8.41
N ASN A 135 16.58 4.33 -7.31
CA ASN A 135 17.87 4.91 -6.92
C ASN A 135 18.85 3.84 -6.38
N GLU A 136 18.36 2.82 -5.67
CA GLU A 136 19.20 1.80 -5.04
C GLU A 136 19.58 0.67 -6.00
N THR A 137 18.65 0.24 -6.84
CA THR A 137 18.82 -0.98 -7.66
C THR A 137 18.74 -0.72 -9.17
N GLY A 138 18.23 0.44 -9.59
CA GLY A 138 17.91 0.73 -10.99
C GLY A 138 16.68 -0.02 -11.52
N LYS A 139 16.01 -0.84 -10.69
CA LYS A 139 14.80 -1.58 -11.02
C LYS A 139 13.67 -1.17 -10.07
N VAL A 140 12.42 -1.41 -10.49
CA VAL A 140 11.23 -1.14 -9.68
C VAL A 140 10.30 -2.34 -9.70
N SER A 141 9.64 -2.56 -8.56
CA SER A 141 8.63 -3.60 -8.37
C SER A 141 7.20 -3.04 -8.42
N GLY A 142 7.02 -1.72 -8.32
CA GLY A 142 5.73 -1.02 -8.40
C GLY A 142 5.69 0.07 -9.46
N ALA A 143 4.48 0.50 -9.85
CA ALA A 143 4.27 1.53 -10.87
C ALA A 143 4.36 2.98 -10.32
N GLY A 144 4.72 3.14 -9.04
CA GLY A 144 4.75 4.43 -8.35
C GLY A 144 3.37 5.08 -8.18
N GLY A 145 3.35 6.30 -7.64
CA GLY A 145 2.11 7.02 -7.31
C GLY A 145 1.32 7.39 -8.57
N TYR A 146 2.03 7.85 -9.61
CA TYR A 146 1.43 8.18 -10.90
C TYR A 146 0.88 6.94 -11.60
N GLY A 147 1.69 5.89 -11.73
CA GLY A 147 1.27 4.66 -12.40
C GLY A 147 0.20 3.88 -11.63
N THR A 148 0.06 4.08 -10.32
CA THR A 148 -0.96 3.39 -9.52
C THR A 148 -2.26 4.21 -9.41
N LEU A 149 -2.22 5.34 -8.70
CA LEU A 149 -3.44 6.06 -8.32
C LEU A 149 -3.99 6.91 -9.47
N ILE A 150 -3.12 7.56 -10.24
CA ILE A 150 -3.56 8.37 -11.38
C ILE A 150 -4.09 7.46 -12.48
N ALA A 151 -3.44 6.32 -12.76
CA ALA A 151 -3.96 5.32 -13.69
C ALA A 151 -5.36 4.79 -13.31
N PHE A 152 -5.56 4.47 -12.02
CA PHE A 152 -6.88 4.11 -11.50
C PHE A 152 -7.90 5.24 -11.70
N SER A 153 -7.53 6.48 -11.36
CA SER A 153 -8.39 7.66 -11.51
C SER A 153 -8.80 7.88 -12.96
N PHE A 154 -7.88 7.71 -13.92
CA PHE A 154 -8.17 7.78 -15.35
C PHE A 154 -9.14 6.68 -15.77
N SER A 155 -8.93 5.44 -15.34
CA SER A 155 -9.84 4.32 -15.64
C SER A 155 -11.25 4.60 -15.12
N PHE A 156 -11.37 5.15 -13.92
CA PHE A 156 -12.65 5.54 -13.34
C PHE A 156 -13.32 6.69 -14.11
N LEU A 157 -12.57 7.73 -14.49
CA LEU A 157 -13.09 8.85 -15.29
C LEU A 157 -13.55 8.40 -16.68
N ILE A 158 -12.78 7.54 -17.35
CA ILE A 158 -13.15 6.95 -18.64
C ILE A 158 -14.46 6.15 -18.48
N CYS A 159 -14.57 5.34 -17.42
CA CYS A 159 -15.81 4.63 -17.10
C CYS A 159 -17.00 5.60 -16.99
N LEU A 160 -16.88 6.69 -16.23
CA LEU A 160 -17.97 7.68 -16.07
C LEU A 160 -18.36 8.34 -17.40
N CYS A 161 -17.38 8.71 -18.23
CA CYS A 161 -17.62 9.35 -19.52
C CYS A 161 -18.24 8.39 -20.55
N LEU A 162 -17.85 7.11 -20.55
CA LEU A 162 -18.34 6.11 -21.49
C LEU A 162 -19.67 5.49 -21.07
N ARG A 163 -20.04 5.56 -19.80
CA ARG A 163 -21.29 4.98 -19.28
C ARG A 163 -22.54 5.34 -20.08
N PRO A 164 -22.78 6.60 -20.51
CA PRO A 164 -23.94 6.93 -21.33
C PRO A 164 -23.82 6.49 -22.81
N ILE A 165 -22.62 6.13 -23.29
CA ILE A 165 -22.36 5.80 -24.70
C ILE A 165 -22.34 4.28 -24.91
N ASN A 166 -21.62 3.56 -24.06
CA ASN A 166 -21.44 2.11 -24.13
C ASN A 166 -21.18 1.55 -22.73
N GLU A 167 -22.18 0.82 -22.20
CA GLU A 167 -22.12 0.24 -20.86
C GLU A 167 -21.07 -0.87 -20.74
N ASP A 168 -20.84 -1.66 -21.78
CA ASP A 168 -19.86 -2.76 -21.77
C ASP A 168 -18.43 -2.22 -21.68
N ILE A 169 -18.10 -1.21 -22.49
CA ILE A 169 -16.78 -0.58 -22.47
C ILE A 169 -16.58 0.17 -21.15
N SER A 170 -17.61 0.87 -20.65
CA SER A 170 -17.58 1.52 -19.33
C SER A 170 -17.28 0.51 -18.22
N THR A 171 -17.97 -0.63 -18.22
CA THR A 171 -17.79 -1.72 -17.26
C THR A 171 -16.39 -2.31 -17.35
N PHE A 172 -15.84 -2.47 -18.55
CA PHE A 172 -14.46 -2.92 -18.74
C PHE A 172 -13.45 -2.00 -18.03
N PHE A 173 -13.53 -0.67 -18.25
CA PHE A 173 -12.62 0.27 -17.60
C PHE A 173 -12.80 0.32 -16.08
N PHE A 174 -14.05 0.18 -15.60
CA PHE A 174 -14.32 0.05 -14.18
C PHE A 174 -13.63 -1.18 -13.59
N LEU A 175 -13.81 -2.35 -14.20
CA LEU A 175 -13.19 -3.60 -13.74
C LEU A 175 -11.67 -3.55 -13.82
N ALA A 176 -11.12 -3.07 -14.93
CA ALA A 176 -9.67 -2.93 -15.13
C ALA A 176 -9.06 -2.02 -14.06
N GLY A 177 -9.69 -0.89 -13.75
CA GLY A 177 -9.24 0.00 -12.67
C GLY A 177 -9.26 -0.67 -11.31
N ASN A 178 -10.33 -1.42 -10.98
CA ASN A 178 -10.42 -2.15 -9.71
C ASN A 178 -9.36 -3.25 -9.59
N VAL A 179 -9.14 -4.03 -10.65
CA VAL A 179 -8.08 -5.05 -10.69
C VAL A 179 -6.71 -4.40 -10.53
N TRP A 180 -6.46 -3.26 -11.19
CA TRP A 180 -5.20 -2.52 -11.08
C TRP A 180 -4.93 -2.07 -9.66
N ILE A 181 -5.88 -1.37 -9.02
CA ILE A 181 -5.67 -0.83 -7.67
C ILE A 181 -5.54 -1.94 -6.62
N LEU A 182 -6.28 -3.06 -6.77
CA LEU A 182 -6.15 -4.23 -5.89
C LEU A 182 -4.80 -4.94 -6.10
N GLY A 183 -4.37 -5.10 -7.35
CA GLY A 183 -3.06 -5.66 -7.68
C GLY A 183 -1.92 -4.83 -7.10
N SER A 184 -1.97 -3.50 -7.27
CA SER A 184 -1.03 -2.58 -6.63
C SER A 184 -1.06 -2.69 -5.10
N GLN A 185 -2.25 -2.86 -4.50
CA GLN A 185 -2.38 -3.02 -3.05
C GLN A 185 -1.70 -4.30 -2.54
N VAL A 186 -1.88 -5.44 -3.23
CA VAL A 186 -1.19 -6.70 -2.91
C VAL A 186 0.32 -6.53 -3.06
N ASN A 187 0.76 -5.91 -4.15
CA ASN A 187 2.18 -5.67 -4.41
C ASN A 187 2.83 -4.78 -3.34
N LEU A 188 2.15 -3.70 -2.94
CA LEU A 188 2.60 -2.83 -1.87
C LEU A 188 2.82 -3.59 -0.55
N TYR A 189 1.95 -4.56 -0.23
CA TYR A 189 2.13 -5.39 0.97
C TYR A 189 3.36 -6.29 0.87
N HIS A 190 3.65 -6.84 -0.31
CA HIS A 190 4.87 -7.60 -0.56
C HIS A 190 6.11 -6.72 -0.41
N ARG A 191 6.13 -5.54 -1.02
CA ARG A 191 7.25 -4.58 -0.92
C ARG A 191 7.56 -4.19 0.52
N ILE A 192 6.54 -3.98 1.34
CA ILE A 192 6.75 -3.67 2.77
C ILE A 192 7.32 -4.87 3.52
N ASN A 193 6.89 -6.09 3.20
CA ASN A 193 7.49 -7.29 3.80
C ASN A 193 8.95 -7.43 3.40
N GLU A 194 9.30 -7.19 2.13
CA GLU A 194 10.67 -7.21 1.62
C GLU A 194 11.56 -6.17 2.33
N LEU A 195 11.04 -4.97 2.60
CA LEU A 195 11.74 -3.96 3.40
C LEU A 195 12.04 -4.41 4.84
N TYR A 196 11.14 -5.18 5.45
CA TYR A 196 11.38 -5.73 6.79
C TYR A 196 12.39 -6.88 6.72
N GLU A 197 12.26 -7.76 5.74
CA GLU A 197 13.15 -8.91 5.52
C GLU A 197 14.59 -8.48 5.20
N SER A 198 14.78 -7.39 4.44
CA SER A 198 16.11 -6.81 4.15
C SER A 198 16.85 -6.37 5.41
N LYS A 199 16.12 -6.08 6.49
CA LYS A 199 16.64 -5.75 7.83
C LYS A 199 16.67 -6.94 8.79
N ASN A 200 16.45 -8.16 8.31
CA ASN A 200 16.29 -9.37 9.13
C ASN A 200 15.16 -9.27 10.16
N LEU A 201 14.13 -8.46 9.87
CA LEU A 201 12.91 -8.38 10.68
C LEU A 201 11.82 -9.29 10.08
N PRO A 202 10.90 -9.83 10.89
CA PRO A 202 9.82 -10.67 10.38
C PRO A 202 8.84 -9.85 9.51
N PRO A 203 8.29 -10.45 8.44
CA PRO A 203 7.32 -9.78 7.57
C PRO A 203 6.02 -9.48 8.34
N PRO A 204 5.60 -8.20 8.44
CA PRO A 204 4.48 -7.83 9.29
C PRO A 204 3.09 -8.02 8.65
N LEU A 205 3.01 -8.17 7.33
CA LEU A 205 1.76 -8.19 6.58
C LEU A 205 1.52 -9.53 5.89
N HIS A 206 0.25 -9.93 5.80
CA HIS A 206 -0.18 -11.03 4.94
C HIS A 206 -0.74 -10.44 3.64
N ALA A 207 0.06 -10.45 2.56
CA ALA A 207 -0.27 -9.77 1.31
C ALA A 207 -1.64 -10.17 0.72
N TRP A 208 -1.98 -11.45 0.81
CA TRP A 208 -3.27 -11.99 0.34
C TRP A 208 -4.49 -11.42 1.07
N TRP A 209 -4.34 -10.82 2.26
CA TRP A 209 -5.48 -10.20 2.94
C TRP A 209 -5.99 -8.94 2.23
N ALA A 210 -5.23 -8.37 1.30
CA ALA A 210 -5.73 -7.31 0.41
C ALA A 210 -6.93 -7.77 -0.43
N LEU A 211 -7.06 -9.08 -0.68
CA LEU A 211 -8.13 -9.67 -1.47
C LEU A 211 -9.39 -9.97 -0.63
N LEU A 212 -9.32 -9.80 0.69
CA LEU A 212 -10.46 -10.06 1.56
C LEU A 212 -11.53 -8.96 1.41
N PRO A 213 -12.81 -9.30 1.54
CA PRO A 213 -13.87 -8.32 1.40
C PRO A 213 -13.85 -7.29 2.55
N PRO A 214 -14.38 -6.09 2.31
CA PRO A 214 -14.63 -5.14 3.38
C PRO A 214 -15.46 -5.74 4.52
N PRO A 215 -15.09 -5.48 5.79
CA PRO A 215 -14.12 -4.49 6.26
C PRO A 215 -12.67 -5.00 6.47
N ILE A 216 -12.35 -6.24 6.07
CA ILE A 216 -11.06 -6.87 6.40
C ILE A 216 -9.89 -6.30 5.58
N ASP A 217 -10.14 -5.85 4.36
CA ASP A 217 -9.16 -5.09 3.55
C ASP A 217 -8.71 -3.80 4.25
N VAL A 218 -9.64 -3.06 4.85
CA VAL A 218 -9.36 -1.83 5.61
C VAL A 218 -8.48 -2.13 6.82
N ILE A 219 -8.75 -3.24 7.51
CA ILE A 219 -7.96 -3.70 8.65
C ILE A 219 -6.48 -3.83 8.25
N VAL A 220 -6.21 -4.49 7.11
CA VAL A 220 -4.84 -4.71 6.64
C VAL A 220 -4.23 -3.42 6.12
N GLY A 221 -5.03 -2.56 5.49
CA GLY A 221 -4.61 -1.22 5.08
C GLY A 221 -4.07 -0.40 6.24
N LEU A 222 -4.71 -0.46 7.41
CA LEU A 222 -4.23 0.22 8.62
C LEU A 222 -2.92 -0.36 9.15
N ARG A 223 -2.76 -1.69 9.13
CA ARG A 223 -1.47 -2.34 9.44
C ARG A 223 -0.38 -1.87 8.50
N GLN A 224 -0.68 -1.83 7.21
CA GLN A 224 0.25 -1.34 6.19
C GLN A 224 0.72 0.09 6.47
N VAL A 225 -0.21 0.98 6.86
CA VAL A 225 0.16 2.36 7.22
C VAL A 225 1.09 2.38 8.44
N HIS A 226 0.74 1.64 9.49
CA HIS A 226 1.50 1.59 10.73
C HIS A 226 2.93 1.07 10.53
N PHE A 227 3.09 -0.11 9.92
CA PHE A 227 4.41 -0.72 9.75
C PHE A 227 5.30 0.07 8.79
N LEU A 228 4.74 0.66 7.74
CA LEU A 228 5.51 1.51 6.84
C LEU A 228 5.99 2.79 7.55
N ALA A 229 5.14 3.41 8.36
CA ALA A 229 5.52 4.58 9.14
C ALA A 229 6.60 4.25 10.18
N LYS A 230 6.48 3.10 10.85
CA LYS A 230 7.48 2.59 11.80
C LYS A 230 8.83 2.33 11.12
N TYR A 231 8.81 1.72 9.92
CA TYR A 231 10.00 1.52 9.11
C TYR A 231 10.67 2.84 8.72
N ALA A 232 9.88 3.79 8.20
CA ALA A 232 10.36 5.10 7.77
C ALA A 232 10.97 5.93 8.94
N ALA A 233 10.39 5.83 10.14
CA ALA A 233 10.94 6.48 11.32
C ALA A 233 12.31 5.88 11.70
N ASN A 234 12.42 4.55 11.67
CA ASN A 234 13.68 3.86 11.95
C ASN A 234 14.77 4.20 10.92
N GLU A 235 14.45 4.26 9.63
CA GLU A 235 15.38 4.65 8.57
C GLU A 235 15.93 6.07 8.74
N ARG A 236 15.13 6.97 9.31
CA ARG A 236 15.55 8.35 9.61
C ARG A 236 16.25 8.48 10.97
N GLY A 237 16.49 7.38 11.68
CA GLY A 237 17.07 7.39 13.03
C GLY A 237 16.17 8.07 14.07
N LEU A 238 14.86 8.13 13.82
CA LEU A 238 13.90 8.76 14.71
C LEU A 238 13.41 7.78 15.78
N VAL A 239 13.18 8.28 16.98
CA VAL A 239 12.50 7.50 18.03
C VAL A 239 11.02 7.40 17.66
N TRP A 240 10.52 6.19 17.51
CA TRP A 240 9.10 5.94 17.22
C TRP A 240 8.25 6.27 18.45
N GLU A 241 7.57 7.41 18.41
CA GLU A 241 6.52 7.73 19.37
C GLU A 241 5.27 6.89 19.05
N ARG A 242 4.62 6.38 20.11
CA ARG A 242 3.46 5.49 19.99
C ARG A 242 2.40 6.04 19.03
N ASP A 243 1.84 5.16 18.22
CA ASP A 243 0.71 5.46 17.34
C ASP A 243 -0.58 5.22 18.13
N LEU A 244 -1.26 6.29 18.55
CA LEU A 244 -2.45 6.20 19.41
C LEU A 244 -3.55 5.29 18.83
N VAL A 245 -3.68 5.23 17.51
CA VAL A 245 -4.66 4.35 16.88
C VAL A 245 -4.19 2.89 16.93
N ALA A 246 -2.94 2.63 16.55
CA ALA A 246 -2.43 1.27 16.41
C ALA A 246 -2.04 0.61 17.74
N ASP A 247 -1.58 1.40 18.71
CA ASP A 247 -1.05 0.90 19.98
C ASP A 247 -2.12 0.93 21.09
N TRP A 248 -3.04 1.91 21.03
CA TRP A 248 -4.07 2.06 22.06
C TRP A 248 -5.43 1.63 21.55
N MET A 249 -5.98 2.27 20.51
CA MET A 249 -7.36 2.03 20.09
C MET A 249 -7.59 0.63 19.52
N PHE A 250 -6.68 0.14 18.68
CA PHE A 250 -6.78 -1.11 17.93
C PHE A 250 -5.47 -1.91 18.01
N PRO A 251 -5.20 -2.60 19.14
CA PRO A 251 -3.92 -3.29 19.38
C PRO A 251 -3.52 -4.33 18.33
N TRP A 252 -4.48 -4.89 17.61
CA TRP A 252 -4.23 -5.79 16.49
C TRP A 252 -3.53 -5.11 15.30
N ILE A 253 -3.45 -3.77 15.21
CA ILE A 253 -2.72 -3.09 14.14
C ILE A 253 -1.20 -3.21 14.35
N SER A 254 -0.75 -3.04 15.60
CA SER A 254 0.68 -3.04 15.96
C SER A 254 1.24 -4.44 16.25
N SER A 255 0.41 -5.48 16.35
CA SER A 255 0.83 -6.85 16.66
C SER A 255 1.71 -7.45 15.56
N GLU A 256 2.77 -8.16 15.96
CA GLU A 256 3.67 -8.84 15.03
C GLU A 256 2.97 -10.01 14.34
N ARG A 257 3.04 -10.04 12.99
CA ARG A 257 2.51 -11.07 12.08
C ARG A 257 1.18 -11.72 12.52
N PHE A 258 0.17 -10.88 12.67
CA PHE A 258 -1.16 -11.24 13.14
C PHE A 258 -1.96 -12.02 12.09
N THR A 259 -2.43 -13.21 12.46
CA THR A 259 -3.16 -14.13 11.58
C THR A 259 -4.68 -13.93 11.65
N LEU A 260 -5.42 -14.40 10.63
CA LEU A 260 -6.89 -14.29 10.61
C LEU A 260 -7.50 -15.15 11.72
N LYS A 261 -6.82 -16.26 12.04
CA LYS A 261 -7.15 -17.14 13.15
C LYS A 261 -7.04 -16.40 14.48
N GLU A 262 -5.95 -15.67 14.71
CA GLU A 262 -5.79 -14.83 15.91
C GLU A 262 -6.78 -13.67 15.92
N PHE A 263 -7.07 -13.06 14.77
CA PHE A 263 -8.12 -12.04 14.68
C PHE A 263 -9.47 -12.58 15.17
N VAL A 264 -9.88 -13.76 14.74
CA VAL A 264 -11.17 -14.32 15.21
C VAL A 264 -11.09 -14.80 16.66
N ARG A 265 -9.93 -15.31 17.11
CA ARG A 265 -9.79 -15.98 18.42
C ARG A 265 -9.45 -15.06 19.57
N GLU A 266 -8.87 -13.90 19.31
CA GLU A 266 -8.35 -13.00 20.34
C GLU A 266 -9.11 -11.66 20.36
N PRO A 267 -10.39 -11.66 20.76
CA PRO A 267 -11.19 -10.43 20.85
C PRO A 267 -10.54 -9.41 21.78
N ARG A 268 -9.69 -9.83 22.73
CA ARG A 268 -8.88 -8.95 23.58
C ARG A 268 -8.00 -7.97 22.82
N ARG A 269 -7.64 -8.29 21.57
CA ARG A 269 -6.77 -7.47 20.72
C ARG A 269 -7.55 -6.52 19.82
N TRP A 270 -8.89 -6.62 19.76
CA TRP A 270 -9.72 -5.84 18.84
C TRP A 270 -9.76 -4.36 19.18
N PHE A 271 -10.02 -4.04 20.45
CA PHE A 271 -10.16 -2.68 20.93
C PHE A 271 -9.51 -2.51 22.30
N PHE A 272 -9.19 -1.26 22.67
CA PHE A 272 -8.65 -0.96 24.01
C PHE A 272 -9.56 -1.46 25.15
N PHE A 273 -10.88 -1.44 24.96
CA PHE A 273 -11.85 -1.86 25.98
C PHE A 273 -12.10 -3.37 26.02
N THR A 274 -11.70 -4.12 24.99
CA THR A 274 -11.87 -5.58 24.95
C THR A 274 -10.74 -6.33 25.65
N GLY A 275 -9.68 -5.65 26.11
CA GLY A 275 -8.49 -6.29 26.70
C GLY A 275 -8.72 -7.22 27.90
N LYS A 276 -9.91 -7.18 28.52
CA LYS A 276 -10.31 -8.07 29.63
C LYS A 276 -11.15 -9.28 29.20
N ILE A 277 -11.52 -9.36 27.92
CA ILE A 277 -12.32 -10.47 27.38
C ILE A 277 -11.41 -11.69 27.21
N LYS A 278 -11.88 -12.88 27.61
CA LYS A 278 -11.15 -14.13 27.42
C LYS A 278 -11.12 -14.49 25.94
N ASP A 279 -10.00 -15.06 25.51
CA ASP A 279 -9.85 -15.59 24.16
C ASP A 279 -10.71 -16.84 23.96
N PHE A 280 -11.06 -17.14 22.71
CA PHE A 280 -11.82 -18.32 22.38
C PHE A 280 -10.90 -19.56 22.34
N GLU A 281 -11.16 -20.52 23.23
CA GLU A 281 -10.49 -21.83 23.27
C GLU A 281 -11.26 -22.81 22.37
N PHE A 282 -10.86 -22.95 21.10
CA PHE A 282 -11.35 -24.01 20.20
C PHE A 282 -10.22 -24.60 19.33
#